data_AF-A0A7S1X4S7-F1
#
_entry.id   AF-A0A7S1X4S7-F1
#
_cell.length_a   1.000
_cell.length_b   1.000
_cell.length_c   1.000
_cell.angle_alpha   90.00
_cell.angle_beta   90.00
_cell.angle_gamma   90.00
#
_symmetry.space_group_name_H-M   'P 1'
#
loop_
_entity.id
_entity.type
_entity.pdbx_description
1 polymer ?
#
loop_
_entity_poly.entity_id
_entity_poly.type
_entity_poly.pdbx_seq_one_letter_code
_entity_poly.pdbx_strand_id
1 'polypeptide(L)'
;WEDGGPRSKESLIAKKEMEDMYCKFTHQEDSQAMRSYFKLRESILHRYFPASIGVDDFMARVEVALCKFGFTANNSIAVLNLCRDEICNPLKHKVGAVFGAPFNI
;
A
#
# COMPACT_ATOMS: atom_id res chain seq x y z
N TRP A 1 -42.03 6.53 33.25
CA TRP A 1 -41.88 6.97 31.86
C TRP A 1 -41.35 8.38 31.91
N GLU A 2 -40.04 8.54 32.03
CA GLU A 2 -39.41 9.85 32.23
C GLU A 2 -39.13 10.55 30.90
N ASP A 3 -39.60 11.78 30.85
CA ASP A 3 -39.36 12.92 29.97
C ASP A 3 -38.11 12.88 29.07
N GLY A 4 -38.35 12.63 27.78
CA GLY A 4 -37.42 12.96 26.70
C GLY A 4 -37.63 14.39 26.19
N GLY A 5 -37.07 15.38 26.88
CA GLY A 5 -37.02 16.77 26.41
C GLY A 5 -36.12 16.94 25.17
N PRO A 6 -36.44 17.87 24.23
CA PRO A 6 -35.68 18.03 22.99
C PRO A 6 -34.26 18.52 23.30
N ARG A 7 -33.25 17.70 23.00
CA ARG A 7 -31.83 18.09 23.08
C ARG A 7 -31.58 19.32 22.21
N SER A 8 -31.02 20.37 22.79
CA SER A 8 -30.65 21.60 22.06
C SER A 8 -29.71 21.26 20.91
N LYS A 9 -29.81 21.97 19.78
CA LYS A 9 -28.99 21.73 18.59
C LYS A 9 -27.48 21.80 18.90
N GLU A 10 -27.08 22.68 19.82
CA GLU A 10 -25.69 22.80 20.30
C GLU A 10 -25.20 21.52 20.99
N SER A 11 -26.05 20.85 21.77
CA SER A 11 -25.70 19.59 22.44
C SER A 11 -25.52 18.41 21.47
N LEU A 12 -26.17 18.46 20.30
CA LEU A 12 -26.02 17.46 19.24
C LEU A 12 -24.73 17.71 18.44
N ILE A 13 -24.38 18.98 18.20
CA ILE A 13 -23.13 19.35 17.53
C ILE A 13 -21.91 18.92 18.37
N ALA A 14 -21.90 19.23 19.67
CA ALA A 14 -20.81 18.85 20.56
C ALA A 14 -20.61 17.33 20.68
N LYS A 15 -21.70 16.54 20.62
CA LYS A 15 -21.60 15.08 20.60
C LYS A 15 -21.00 14.54 19.31
N LYS A 16 -21.41 15.10 18.17
CA LYS A 16 -20.87 14.72 16.87
C LYS A 16 -19.38 15.07 16.74
N GLU A 17 -18.97 16.22 17.23
CA GLU A 17 -17.55 16.63 17.23
C GLU A 17 -16.67 15.72 18.11
N MET A 18 -17.19 15.31 19.27
CA MET A 18 -16.50 14.35 20.15
C MET A 18 -16.40 12.96 19.52
N GLU A 19 -17.46 12.47 18.86
CA GLU A 19 -17.44 11.19 18.13
C GLU A 19 -16.45 11.23 16.95
N ASP A 20 -16.43 12.31 16.18
CA ASP A 20 -15.49 12.52 15.07
C ASP A 20 -14.03 12.58 15.56
N MET A 21 -13.79 13.19 16.73
CA MET A 21 -12.47 13.25 17.35
C MET A 21 -11.99 11.87 17.82
N TYR A 22 -12.88 11.11 18.48
CA TYR A 22 -12.57 9.76 18.95
C TYR A 22 -12.27 8.84 17.76
N CYS A 23 -13.06 8.91 16.69
CA CYS A 23 -12.84 8.17 15.45
C CYS A 23 -11.49 8.50 14.79
N LYS A 24 -11.12 9.78 14.73
CA LYS A 24 -9.81 10.21 14.23
C LYS A 24 -8.65 9.70 15.09
N PHE A 25 -8.81 9.75 16.41
CA PHE A 25 -7.80 9.28 17.36
C PHE A 25 -7.58 7.77 17.24
N THR A 26 -8.66 6.97 17.21
CA THR A 26 -8.57 5.52 17.04
C THR A 26 -7.94 5.13 15.70
N HIS A 27 -8.32 5.80 14.60
CA HIS A 27 -7.69 5.55 13.30
C HIS A 27 -6.19 5.88 13.27
N GLN A 28 -5.77 6.89 14.03
CA GLN A 28 -4.37 7.29 14.12
C GLN A 28 -3.54 6.28 14.93
N GLU A 29 -4.09 5.77 16.03
CA GLU A 29 -3.46 4.68 16.81
C GLU A 29 -3.38 3.37 16.01
N ASP A 30 -4.45 2.98 15.32
CA ASP A 30 -4.47 1.81 14.42
C ASP A 30 -3.40 1.93 13.32
N SER A 31 -3.25 3.13 12.76
CA SER A 31 -2.23 3.43 11.76
C SER A 31 -0.81 3.31 12.31
N GLN A 32 -0.59 3.69 13.58
CA GLN A 32 0.72 3.60 14.22
C GLN A 32 1.08 2.17 14.62
N ALA A 33 0.11 1.40 15.12
CA ALA A 33 0.28 -0.03 15.41
C ALA A 33 0.64 -0.80 14.13
N MET A 34 -0.08 -0.54 13.03
CA MET A 34 0.17 -1.18 11.75
C MET A 34 1.56 -0.86 11.18
N ARG A 35 1.99 0.40 11.26
CA ARG A 35 3.36 0.80 10.87
C ARG A 35 4.41 0.07 11.69
N SER A 36 4.20 -0.07 13.00
CA SER A 36 5.14 -0.75 13.90
C SER A 36 5.24 -2.24 13.56
N TYR A 37 4.11 -2.88 13.26
CA TYR A 37 4.07 -4.27 12.79
C TYR A 37 4.84 -4.45 11.47
N PHE A 38 4.63 -3.59 10.47
CA PHE A 38 5.36 -3.70 9.21
C PHE A 38 6.86 -3.48 9.35
N LYS A 39 7.31 -2.54 10.19
CA LYS A 39 8.74 -2.36 10.50
C LYS A 39 9.37 -3.61 11.10
N LEU A 40 8.67 -4.28 12.01
CA LEU A 40 9.15 -5.55 12.57
C LEU A 40 9.31 -6.61 11.47
N ARG A 41 8.29 -6.77 10.61
CA ARG A 41 8.35 -7.72 9.48
C ARG A 41 9.48 -7.40 8.51
N GLU A 42 9.67 -6.12 8.21
CA GLU A 42 10.75 -5.63 7.35
C GLU A 42 12.13 -5.95 7.95
N SER A 43 12.32 -5.75 9.26
CA SER A 43 13.57 -6.09 9.94
C SER A 43 13.92 -7.58 9.86
N ILE A 44 12.92 -8.45 9.96
CA ILE A 44 13.11 -9.90 9.80
C ILE A 44 13.51 -10.20 8.36
N LEU A 45 12.87 -9.56 7.40
CA LEU A 45 13.14 -9.76 5.98
C LEU A 45 14.57 -9.32 5.64
N HIS A 46 14.99 -8.13 6.06
CA HIS A 46 16.36 -7.61 5.83
C HIS A 46 17.45 -8.46 6.51
N ARG A 47 17.13 -9.15 7.61
CA ARG A 47 18.07 -10.08 8.24
C ARG A 47 18.43 -11.26 7.34
N TYR A 48 17.46 -11.77 6.55
CA TYR A 48 17.68 -12.89 5.64
C TYR A 48 18.01 -12.45 4.21
N PHE A 49 17.47 -11.30 3.78
CA PHE A 49 17.61 -10.74 2.44
C PHE A 49 18.00 -9.26 2.51
N PRO A 50 19.28 -8.93 2.79
CA PRO A 50 19.71 -7.54 3.02
C PRO A 50 19.54 -6.60 1.83
N ALA A 51 19.44 -7.14 0.61
CA ALA A 51 19.22 -6.37 -0.62
C ALA A 51 17.73 -6.24 -0.98
N SER A 52 16.82 -6.69 -0.12
CA SER A 52 15.40 -6.57 -0.36
C SER A 52 14.97 -5.11 -0.45
N ILE A 53 14.03 -4.85 -1.35
CA ILE A 53 13.48 -3.51 -1.56
C ILE A 53 11.97 -3.62 -1.83
N GLY A 54 11.24 -2.53 -1.59
CA GLY A 54 9.83 -2.45 -1.93
C GLY A 54 9.60 -2.59 -3.43
N VAL A 55 8.47 -3.17 -3.83
CA VAL A 55 8.17 -3.43 -5.25
C VAL A 55 8.15 -2.16 -6.10
N ASP A 56 7.71 -1.04 -5.55
CA ASP A 56 7.69 0.24 -6.25
C ASP A 56 9.11 0.80 -6.46
N ASP A 57 9.97 0.69 -5.45
CA ASP A 57 11.39 1.08 -5.55
C ASP A 57 12.13 0.17 -6.54
N PHE A 58 11.85 -1.13 -6.51
CA PHE A 58 12.36 -2.08 -7.51
C PHE A 58 11.99 -1.66 -8.94
N MET A 59 10.71 -1.41 -9.20
CA MET A 59 10.25 -1.06 -10.55
C MET A 59 10.82 0.28 -11.03
N ALA A 60 10.88 1.29 -10.18
CA ALA A 60 11.47 2.59 -10.53
C ALA A 60 12.94 2.45 -10.90
N ARG A 61 13.72 1.65 -10.14
CA ARG A 61 15.13 1.39 -10.44
C ARG A 61 15.30 0.63 -11.75
N VAL A 62 14.47 -0.38 -12.00
CA VAL A 62 14.50 -1.18 -13.23
C VAL A 62 14.21 -0.31 -14.45
N GLU A 63 13.15 0.50 -14.40
CA GLU A 63 12.79 1.40 -15.49
C GLU A 63 13.91 2.39 -15.81
N VAL A 64 14.47 3.06 -14.79
CA VAL A 64 15.57 4.02 -14.96
C VAL A 64 16.82 3.33 -15.50
N ALA A 65 17.13 2.13 -15.04
CA ALA A 65 18.30 1.38 -15.50
C ALA A 65 18.15 0.95 -16.97
N LEU A 66 16.98 0.41 -17.34
CA LEU A 66 16.70 -0.10 -18.68
C LEU A 66 16.55 1.02 -19.72
N CYS A 67 15.99 2.17 -19.33
CA CYS A 67 15.88 3.35 -20.19
C CYS A 67 17.24 3.82 -20.71
N LYS A 68 18.32 3.67 -19.93
CA LYS A 68 19.70 4.00 -20.35
C LYS A 68 20.19 3.17 -21.54
N PHE A 69 19.59 2.01 -21.77
CA PHE A 69 19.90 1.12 -22.90
C PHE A 69 18.85 1.20 -24.01
N GLY A 70 17.92 2.16 -23.93
CA GLY A 70 16.89 2.38 -24.93
C GLY A 70 15.65 1.48 -24.78
N PHE A 71 15.52 0.70 -23.70
CA PHE A 71 14.30 -0.05 -23.42
C PHE A 71 13.23 0.88 -22.86
N THR A 72 12.06 0.86 -23.47
CA THR A 72 10.88 1.63 -23.10
C THR A 72 9.63 0.77 -23.24
N ALA A 73 8.50 1.21 -22.72
CA ALA A 73 7.20 0.54 -22.87
C ALA A 73 6.82 0.28 -24.35
N ASN A 74 7.27 1.13 -25.27
CA ASN A 74 6.85 1.10 -26.67
C ASN A 74 7.65 0.11 -27.54
N ASN A 75 8.82 -0.33 -27.07
CA ASN A 75 9.75 -1.15 -27.87
C ASN A 75 10.22 -2.42 -27.13
N SER A 76 9.63 -2.72 -25.98
CA SER A 76 10.04 -3.83 -25.12
C SER A 76 8.84 -4.70 -24.78
N ILE A 77 9.03 -6.02 -24.76
CA ILE A 77 8.05 -6.98 -24.24
C ILE A 77 8.61 -7.54 -22.94
N ALA A 78 7.85 -7.40 -21.85
CA ALA A 78 8.21 -7.99 -20.58
C ALA A 78 7.86 -9.48 -20.55
N VAL A 79 8.77 -10.31 -20.04
CA VAL A 79 8.55 -11.74 -19.79
C VAL A 79 8.69 -11.99 -18.29
N LEU A 80 7.70 -12.68 -17.71
CA LEU A 80 7.68 -13.04 -16.30
C LEU A 80 7.70 -14.55 -16.13
N ASN A 81 8.52 -15.01 -15.19
CA ASN A 81 8.55 -16.39 -14.71
C ASN A 81 8.34 -16.36 -13.20
N LEU A 82 7.08 -16.41 -12.77
CA LEU A 82 6.68 -16.29 -11.38
C LEU A 82 5.96 -17.58 -10.94
N CYS A 83 5.85 -17.79 -9.64
CA CYS A 83 4.96 -18.82 -9.13
C CYS A 83 3.52 -18.57 -9.63
N ARG A 84 2.76 -19.64 -9.86
CA ARG A 84 1.36 -19.58 -10.30
C ARG A 84 0.41 -19.01 -9.25
N ASP A 85 0.85 -18.93 -8.01
CA ASP A 85 0.09 -18.42 -6.86
C ASP A 85 -0.26 -16.93 -7.03
N GLU A 86 -1.48 -16.56 -6.63
CA GLU A 86 -1.99 -15.20 -6.68
C GLU A 86 -1.16 -14.18 -5.88
N ILE A 87 -0.37 -14.63 -4.91
CA ILE A 87 0.54 -13.77 -4.15
C ILE A 87 1.59 -13.08 -5.04
N CYS A 88 1.83 -13.61 -6.25
CA CYS A 88 2.73 -13.02 -7.24
C CYS A 88 2.07 -11.96 -8.13
N ASN A 89 0.73 -11.85 -8.12
CA ASN A 89 0.00 -10.88 -8.95
C ASN A 89 0.39 -9.41 -8.72
N PRO A 90 0.69 -8.95 -7.49
CA PRO A 90 1.11 -7.57 -7.28
C PRO A 90 2.35 -7.19 -8.12
N LEU A 91 3.35 -8.06 -8.21
CA LEU A 91 4.54 -7.81 -9.04
C LEU A 91 4.19 -7.81 -10.53
N LYS A 92 3.38 -8.77 -10.98
CA LYS A 92 2.89 -8.84 -12.36
C LYS A 92 2.18 -7.55 -12.78
N HIS A 93 1.31 -7.01 -11.92
CA HIS A 93 0.59 -5.77 -12.20
C HIS A 93 1.53 -4.57 -12.28
N LYS A 94 2.55 -4.50 -11.41
CA LYS A 94 3.52 -3.40 -11.42
C LYS A 94 4.40 -3.42 -12.66
N VAL A 95 4.85 -4.60 -13.10
CA VAL A 95 5.55 -4.75 -14.38
C VAL A 95 4.63 -4.38 -15.55
N GLY A 96 3.37 -4.82 -15.50
CA GLY A 96 2.36 -4.51 -16.50
C GLY A 96 2.05 -3.02 -16.65
N ALA A 97 2.12 -2.26 -15.54
CA ALA A 97 1.91 -0.82 -15.55
C ALA A 97 3.04 -0.04 -16.25
N VAL A 98 4.25 -0.60 -16.31
CA VAL A 98 5.42 0.06 -16.93
C VAL A 98 5.65 -0.43 -18.37
N PHE A 99 5.61 -1.74 -18.60
CA PHE A 99 6.00 -2.34 -19.88
C PHE A 99 4.82 -2.92 -20.69
N GLY A 100 3.58 -2.64 -20.29
CA GLY A 100 2.39 -3.23 -20.90
C GLY A 100 2.20 -4.71 -20.53
N ALA A 101 1.24 -5.39 -21.16
CA ALA A 101 0.87 -6.75 -20.78
C ALA A 101 2.06 -7.73 -20.90
N PRO A 102 2.54 -8.34 -19.80
CA PRO A 102 3.69 -9.23 -19.85
C PRO A 102 3.31 -10.61 -20.37
N PHE A 103 4.24 -11.26 -21.07
CA PHE A 103 4.16 -12.68 -21.39
C PHE A 103 4.58 -13.51 -20.16
N ASN A 104 3.72 -14.41 -19.69
CA ASN A 104 3.97 -15.20 -18.48
C ASN A 104 4.30 -16.64 -18.86
N ILE A 105 5.48 -17.13 -18.47
CA ILE A 105 5.97 -18.49 -18.66
C ILE A 105 5.91 -19.28 -17.36
#